data_AF-A0A4P6PLQ3-F1
#
_entry.id   AF-A0A4P6PLQ3-F1
#
_cell.length_a   1.000
_cell.length_b   1.000
_cell.length_c   1.000
_cell.angle_alpha   90.00
_cell.angle_beta   90.00
_cell.angle_gamma   90.00
#
_symmetry.space_group_name_H-M   'P 1'
#
loop_
_entity.id
_entity.type
_entity.pdbx_description
1 polymer ?
#
loop_
_entity_poly.entity_id
_entity_poly.type
_entity_poly.pdbx_seq_one_letter_code
_entity_poly.pdbx_strand_id
1 'polypeptide(L)'
;MRIIPDLLAFAIGLAAAYFLRWETGDLVWSLWFCSLMVGYLTILVTIGSGIYIGLHMMTHREFERKYRIPAILGGGAVALFFIAFFSFHFCGFHAGHSAFLASFFPVPGMPEGGFSGFFMNPFGLLTGAFSTLLPIYGVFLIPALIAERKNLLKPVAGAMNIVQKTQGITDIKALRKNGASESRKKSGADFMIGPYKNVIRMHLLIFFFAGAHFMKLDHFAVYAVVYAVYFFPWRELFRKQI
;
A
#
# COMPACT_ATOMS: atom_id res chain seq x y z
N MET A 1 -0.99 -23.71 -5.79
CA MET A 1 -1.71 -22.92 -6.80
C MET A 1 -1.72 -21.45 -6.40
N ARG A 2 -0.83 -20.61 -6.95
CA ARG A 2 -0.59 -19.22 -6.49
C ARG A 2 -1.54 -18.17 -7.08
N ILE A 3 -2.33 -18.55 -8.08
CA ILE A 3 -3.14 -17.65 -8.94
C ILE A 3 -4.61 -17.58 -8.48
N ILE A 4 -5.12 -18.62 -7.78
CA ILE A 4 -6.53 -18.72 -7.39
C ILE A 4 -7.03 -17.48 -6.63
N PRO A 5 -6.32 -16.93 -5.62
CA PRO A 5 -6.81 -15.75 -4.93
C PRO A 5 -6.88 -14.52 -5.83
N ASP A 6 -5.96 -14.40 -6.80
CA ASP A 6 -5.95 -13.28 -7.75
C ASP A 6 -7.13 -13.40 -8.74
N LEU A 7 -7.45 -14.62 -9.20
CA LEU A 7 -8.64 -14.89 -10.02
C LEU A 7 -9.95 -14.67 -9.26
N LEU A 8 -10.00 -15.04 -7.98
CA LEU A 8 -11.18 -14.77 -7.14
C LEU A 8 -11.35 -13.27 -6.92
N ALA A 9 -10.28 -12.53 -6.64
CA ALA A 9 -10.32 -11.08 -6.53
C ALA A 9 -10.81 -10.43 -7.83
N PHE A 10 -10.30 -10.90 -8.97
CA PHE A 10 -10.76 -10.47 -10.30
C PHE A 10 -12.26 -10.72 -10.48
N ALA A 11 -12.74 -11.93 -10.21
CA ALA A 11 -14.14 -12.30 -10.39
C ALA A 11 -15.08 -11.51 -9.46
N ILE A 12 -14.68 -11.31 -8.19
CA ILE A 12 -15.46 -10.53 -7.21
C ILE A 12 -15.54 -9.07 -7.65
N GLY A 13 -14.42 -8.47 -8.08
CA GLY A 13 -14.43 -7.11 -8.59
C GLY A 13 -15.38 -6.95 -9.77
N LEU A 14 -15.28 -7.85 -10.75
CA LEU A 14 -16.07 -7.77 -11.97
C LEU A 14 -17.57 -7.97 -11.68
N ALA A 15 -17.89 -8.93 -10.81
CA ALA A 15 -19.25 -9.15 -10.34
C ALA A 15 -19.81 -7.92 -9.62
N ALA A 16 -19.03 -7.32 -8.70
CA ALA A 16 -19.45 -6.11 -7.98
C ALA A 16 -19.74 -4.96 -8.95
N ALA A 17 -18.84 -4.68 -9.89
CA ALA A 17 -19.04 -3.64 -10.90
C ALA A 17 -20.30 -3.89 -11.76
N TYR A 18 -20.53 -5.13 -12.17
CA TYR A 18 -21.70 -5.49 -12.97
C TYR A 18 -23.01 -5.35 -12.19
N PHE A 19 -23.09 -5.92 -10.98
CA PHE A 19 -24.32 -5.91 -10.18
C PHE A 19 -24.68 -4.52 -9.64
N LEU A 20 -23.68 -3.70 -9.32
CA LEU A 20 -23.87 -2.34 -8.83
C LEU A 20 -24.04 -1.31 -9.97
N ARG A 21 -24.00 -1.77 -11.23
CA ARG A 21 -24.07 -0.92 -12.43
C ARG A 21 -23.09 0.25 -12.39
N TRP A 22 -21.88 -0.03 -11.90
CA TRP A 22 -20.83 0.97 -11.77
C TRP A 22 -20.42 1.50 -13.14
N GLU A 23 -20.28 2.81 -13.21
CA GLU A 23 -19.71 3.53 -14.35
C GLU A 23 -18.20 3.73 -14.14
N THR A 24 -17.52 4.25 -15.16
CA THR A 24 -16.06 4.45 -15.13
C THR A 24 -15.63 5.27 -13.91
N GLY A 25 -16.43 6.27 -13.52
CA GLY A 25 -16.18 7.09 -12.33
C GLY A 25 -16.16 6.27 -11.03
N ASP A 26 -17.13 5.38 -10.85
CA ASP A 26 -17.21 4.50 -9.69
C ASP A 26 -15.97 3.60 -9.58
N LEU A 27 -15.49 3.07 -10.71
CA LEU A 27 -14.27 2.25 -10.73
C LEU A 27 -13.03 3.07 -10.35
N VAL A 28 -12.90 4.28 -10.91
CA VAL A 28 -11.77 5.18 -10.62
C VAL A 28 -11.75 5.57 -9.14
N TRP A 29 -12.90 5.93 -8.56
CA TRP A 29 -13.01 6.25 -7.14
C TRP A 29 -12.81 5.04 -6.23
N SER A 30 -13.26 3.85 -6.64
CA SER A 30 -12.98 2.59 -5.94
C SER A 30 -11.49 2.31 -5.89
N LEU A 31 -10.78 2.49 -7.01
CA LEU A 31 -9.33 2.29 -7.09
C LEU A 31 -8.55 3.31 -6.26
N TRP A 32 -8.96 4.58 -6.30
CA TRP A 32 -8.37 5.64 -5.46
C TRP A 32 -8.58 5.37 -3.97
N PHE A 33 -9.79 4.95 -3.58
CA PHE A 33 -10.09 4.62 -2.19
C PHE A 33 -9.30 3.39 -1.72
N CYS A 34 -9.23 2.35 -2.54
CA CYS A 34 -8.41 1.18 -2.25
C CYS A 34 -6.92 1.52 -2.17
N SER A 35 -6.40 2.38 -3.05
CA SER A 35 -5.00 2.80 -2.98
C SER A 35 -4.70 3.55 -1.69
N LEU A 36 -5.61 4.43 -1.25
CA LEU A 36 -5.49 5.14 0.02
C LEU A 36 -5.49 4.14 1.20
N MET A 37 -6.50 3.28 1.32
CA MET A 37 -6.65 2.37 2.46
C MET A 37 -5.55 1.31 2.51
N VAL A 38 -5.32 0.59 1.41
CA VAL A 38 -4.33 -0.50 1.35
C VAL A 38 -2.91 0.07 1.38
N GLY A 39 -2.66 1.22 0.75
CA GLY A 39 -1.37 1.90 0.82
C GLY A 39 -1.04 2.36 2.22
N TYR A 40 -1.99 2.98 2.93
CA TYR A 40 -1.79 3.41 4.32
C TYR A 40 -1.57 2.20 5.25
N LEU A 41 -2.37 1.14 5.09
CA LEU A 41 -2.15 -0.11 5.82
C LEU A 41 -0.75 -0.69 5.57
N THR A 42 -0.25 -0.64 4.34
CA THR A 42 1.10 -1.10 4.00
C THR A 42 2.19 -0.31 4.72
N ILE A 43 2.02 1.02 4.86
CA ILE A 43 2.93 1.88 5.64
C ILE A 43 2.94 1.42 7.10
N LEU A 44 1.77 1.28 7.71
CA LEU A 44 1.65 0.86 9.12
C LEU A 44 2.25 -0.52 9.36
N VAL A 45 1.98 -1.49 8.48
CA VAL A 45 2.51 -2.85 8.58
C VAL A 45 4.04 -2.86 8.42
N THR A 46 4.59 -2.04 7.53
CA THR A 46 6.04 -1.96 7.30
C THR A 46 6.74 -1.37 8.53
N ILE A 47 6.24 -0.26 9.06
CA ILE A 47 6.80 0.37 10.27
C ILE A 47 6.62 -0.56 11.48
N GLY A 48 5.43 -1.14 11.65
CA GLY A 48 5.13 -2.10 12.71
C GLY A 48 6.03 -3.34 12.67
N SER A 49 6.37 -3.84 11.48
CA SER A 49 7.33 -4.93 11.31
C SER A 49 8.74 -4.54 11.79
N GLY A 50 9.18 -3.30 11.52
CA GLY A 50 10.44 -2.76 12.04
C GLY A 50 10.44 -2.63 13.57
N ILE A 51 9.35 -2.09 14.14
CA ILE A 51 9.15 -2.00 15.60
C ILE A 51 9.21 -3.40 16.23
N TYR A 52 8.50 -4.37 15.66
CA TYR A 52 8.47 -5.75 16.14
C TYR A 52 9.86 -6.39 16.22
N ILE A 53 10.68 -6.20 15.16
CA ILE A 53 12.09 -6.65 15.14
C ILE A 53 12.87 -5.95 16.26
N GLY A 54 12.78 -4.61 16.34
CA GLY A 54 13.52 -3.82 17.33
C GLY A 54 13.21 -4.24 18.76
N LEU A 55 11.93 -4.44 19.08
CA LEU A 55 11.49 -4.93 20.39
C LEU A 55 12.07 -6.31 20.70
N HIS A 56 12.00 -7.25 19.77
CA HIS A 56 12.55 -8.59 19.96
C HIS A 56 14.07 -8.57 20.16
N MET A 57 14.80 -7.74 19.41
CA MET A 57 16.25 -7.61 19.57
C MET A 57 16.63 -7.07 20.95
N MET A 58 15.86 -6.12 21.50
CA MET A 58 16.11 -5.57 22.85
C MET A 58 15.81 -6.56 23.98
N THR A 59 14.91 -7.53 23.75
CA THR A 59 14.60 -8.60 24.71
C THR A 59 15.62 -9.73 24.72
N HIS A 60 16.55 -9.76 23.76
CA HIS A 60 17.58 -10.80 23.68
C HIS A 60 18.57 -10.71 24.85
N ARG A 61 19.04 -11.86 25.34
CA ARG A 61 19.89 -11.95 26.55
C ARG A 61 21.23 -11.24 26.40
N GLU A 62 21.78 -11.25 25.19
CA GLU A 62 23.05 -10.62 24.83
C GLU A 62 22.94 -9.09 24.63
N PHE A 63 21.72 -8.53 24.67
CA PHE A 63 21.53 -7.10 24.47
C PHE A 63 21.90 -6.31 25.73
N GLU A 64 23.05 -5.63 25.68
CA GLU A 64 23.58 -4.87 26.82
C GLU A 64 22.56 -3.82 27.32
N ARG A 65 22.29 -3.82 28.63
CA ARG A 65 21.30 -2.93 29.26
C ARG A 65 21.56 -1.45 28.97
N LYS A 66 22.83 -1.04 28.84
CA LYS A 66 23.24 0.34 28.58
C LYS A 66 22.72 0.90 27.24
N TYR A 67 22.43 0.03 26.26
CA TYR A 67 21.93 0.45 24.94
C TYR A 67 20.40 0.43 24.84
N ARG A 68 19.67 -0.05 25.86
CA ARG A 68 18.20 -0.21 25.77
C ARG A 68 17.49 1.13 25.67
N ILE A 69 17.79 2.07 26.56
CA ILE A 69 17.16 3.39 26.55
C ILE A 69 17.50 4.15 25.25
N PRO A 70 18.78 4.23 24.81
CA PRO A 70 19.10 4.82 23.50
C PRO A 70 18.40 4.14 22.32
N ALA A 71 18.26 2.81 22.34
CA ALA A 71 17.58 2.07 21.27
C ALA A 71 16.07 2.35 21.24
N ILE A 72 15.42 2.44 22.42
CA ILE A 72 14.00 2.81 22.51
C ILE A 72 13.79 4.24 22.03
N LEU A 73 14.61 5.19 22.49
CA LEU A 73 14.47 6.60 22.11
C LEU A 73 14.79 6.81 20.64
N GLY A 74 15.92 6.28 20.15
CA GLY A 74 16.32 6.41 18.75
C GLY A 74 15.38 5.67 17.80
N GLY A 75 15.06 4.41 18.10
CA GLY A 75 14.12 3.61 17.31
C GLY A 75 12.70 4.19 17.32
N GLY A 76 12.24 4.65 18.49
CA GLY A 76 10.96 5.33 18.64
C GLY A 76 10.89 6.64 17.86
N ALA A 77 11.91 7.49 17.95
CA ALA A 77 11.99 8.73 17.18
C ALA A 77 11.97 8.47 15.67
N VAL A 78 12.71 7.47 15.19
CA VAL A 78 12.71 7.07 13.78
C VAL A 78 11.34 6.57 13.34
N ALA A 79 10.69 5.71 14.14
CA ALA A 79 9.35 5.20 13.83
C ALA A 79 8.30 6.32 13.78
N LEU A 80 8.31 7.23 14.76
CA LEU A 80 7.41 8.39 14.80
C LEU A 80 7.64 9.33 13.62
N PHE A 81 8.90 9.61 13.28
CA PHE A 81 9.24 10.41 12.10
C PHE A 81 8.65 9.79 10.83
N PHE A 82 8.84 8.48 10.62
CA PHE A 82 8.30 7.82 9.43
C PHE A 82 6.78 7.78 9.41
N ILE A 83 6.12 7.52 10.54
CA ILE A 83 4.64 7.58 10.62
C ILE A 83 4.14 8.97 10.24
N ALA A 84 4.71 10.02 10.84
CA ALA A 84 4.30 11.39 10.57
C ALA A 84 4.59 11.78 9.11
N PHE A 85 5.84 11.65 8.67
CA PHE A 85 6.28 12.03 7.33
C PHE A 85 5.45 11.32 6.25
N PHE A 86 5.34 9.99 6.32
CA PHE A 86 4.58 9.25 5.31
C PHE A 86 3.08 9.52 5.42
N SER A 87 2.52 9.75 6.61
CA SER A 87 1.11 10.13 6.71
C SER A 87 0.84 11.45 6.01
N PHE A 88 1.60 12.51 6.31
CA PHE A 88 1.43 13.80 5.65
C PHE A 88 1.68 13.72 4.14
N HIS A 89 2.77 13.08 3.73
CA HIS A 89 3.15 13.00 2.33
C HIS A 89 2.16 12.15 1.51
N PHE A 90 1.83 10.95 1.99
CA PHE A 90 0.95 10.01 1.29
C PHE A 90 -0.50 10.51 1.25
N CYS A 91 -1.03 10.96 2.40
CA CYS A 91 -2.40 11.47 2.47
C CYS A 91 -2.52 12.81 1.74
N GLY A 92 -1.56 13.72 1.88
CA GLY A 92 -1.58 14.99 1.15
C GLY A 92 -1.62 14.77 -0.36
N PHE A 93 -0.80 13.85 -0.88
CA PHE A 93 -0.85 13.51 -2.30
C PHE A 93 -2.22 12.92 -2.72
N HIS A 94 -2.81 12.03 -1.91
CA HIS A 94 -4.14 11.48 -2.21
C HIS A 94 -5.25 12.54 -2.14
N ALA A 95 -5.20 13.45 -1.18
CA ALA A 95 -6.12 14.58 -1.08
C ALA A 95 -6.03 15.47 -2.32
N GLY A 96 -4.83 15.84 -2.76
CA GLY A 96 -4.63 16.59 -4.00
C GLY A 96 -5.15 15.82 -5.23
N HIS A 97 -4.86 14.53 -5.31
CA HIS A 97 -5.32 13.68 -6.41
C HIS A 97 -6.84 13.51 -6.44
N SER A 98 -7.51 13.52 -5.28
CA SER A 98 -8.97 13.46 -5.22
C SER A 98 -9.63 14.71 -5.80
N ALA A 99 -9.00 15.89 -5.70
CA ALA A 99 -9.49 17.09 -6.39
C ALA A 99 -9.41 16.94 -7.91
N PHE A 100 -8.29 16.38 -8.41
CA PHE A 100 -8.17 16.05 -9.82
C PHE A 100 -9.27 15.07 -10.25
N LEU A 101 -9.50 13.99 -9.49
CA LEU A 101 -10.57 13.04 -9.81
C LEU A 101 -11.96 13.67 -9.82
N ALA A 102 -12.25 14.54 -8.85
CA ALA A 102 -13.54 15.22 -8.76
C ALA A 102 -13.84 16.09 -9.99
N SER A 103 -12.82 16.65 -10.65
CA SER A 103 -13.03 17.47 -11.85
C SER A 103 -13.32 16.66 -13.12
N PHE A 104 -12.96 15.38 -13.17
CA PHE A 104 -13.22 14.49 -14.33
C PHE A 104 -14.36 13.50 -14.10
N PHE A 105 -14.53 13.04 -12.87
CA PHE A 105 -15.47 11.98 -12.50
C PHE A 105 -16.26 12.41 -11.24
N PRO A 106 -17.15 13.42 -11.33
CA PRO A 106 -17.95 13.83 -10.19
C PRO A 106 -18.90 12.70 -9.79
N VAL A 107 -18.95 12.37 -8.50
CA VAL A 107 -19.84 11.34 -7.94
C VAL A 107 -20.89 12.02 -7.05
N PRO A 108 -22.18 11.69 -7.17
CA PRO A 108 -23.21 12.23 -6.29
C PRO A 108 -22.89 11.98 -4.81
N GLY A 109 -22.99 13.03 -3.98
CA GLY A 109 -22.69 12.94 -2.53
C GLY A 109 -21.22 13.12 -2.16
N MET A 110 -20.32 13.31 -3.13
CA MET A 110 -18.94 13.73 -2.87
C MET A 110 -18.82 15.25 -2.71
N PRO A 111 -17.83 15.75 -1.94
CA PRO A 111 -17.59 17.19 -1.87
C PRO A 111 -17.14 17.75 -3.24
N GLU A 112 -17.55 18.98 -3.58
CA GLU A 112 -17.32 19.62 -4.89
C GLU A 112 -15.83 19.73 -5.29
N GLY A 113 -14.90 19.66 -4.33
CA GLY A 113 -13.44 19.64 -4.56
C GLY A 113 -12.78 18.30 -4.20
N GLY A 114 -13.54 17.21 -4.16
CA GLY A 114 -13.10 15.94 -3.60
C GLY A 114 -12.68 16.08 -2.13
N PHE A 115 -11.56 15.47 -1.74
CA PHE A 115 -11.00 15.53 -0.39
C PHE A 115 -9.83 16.51 -0.24
N SER A 116 -9.67 17.46 -1.16
CA SER A 116 -8.55 18.43 -1.15
C SER A 116 -8.48 19.28 0.12
N GLY A 117 -9.62 19.56 0.76
CA GLY A 117 -9.68 20.24 2.07
C GLY A 117 -8.90 19.52 3.19
N PHE A 118 -8.56 18.25 3.00
CA PHE A 118 -7.78 17.44 3.95
C PHE A 118 -6.29 17.31 3.61
N PHE A 119 -5.74 18.14 2.71
CA PHE A 119 -4.34 18.04 2.23
C PHE A 119 -3.27 17.99 3.34
N MET A 120 -3.50 18.67 4.47
CA MET A 120 -2.61 18.65 5.65
C MET A 120 -3.24 17.96 6.86
N ASN A 121 -4.28 17.16 6.64
CA ASN A 121 -5.00 16.47 7.70
C ASN A 121 -5.14 14.98 7.34
N PRO A 122 -4.10 14.15 7.57
CA PRO A 122 -4.13 12.73 7.20
C PRO A 122 -5.26 11.99 7.90
N PHE A 123 -5.54 12.31 9.16
CA PHE A 123 -6.64 11.71 9.91
C PHE A 123 -7.99 12.09 9.31
N GLY A 124 -8.21 13.38 9.03
CA GLY A 124 -9.43 13.88 8.39
C GLY A 124 -9.66 13.29 7.00
N LEU A 125 -8.60 13.12 6.19
CA LEU A 125 -8.70 12.45 4.90
C LEU A 125 -9.15 10.99 5.06
N LEU A 126 -8.50 10.24 5.95
CA LEU A 126 -8.82 8.83 6.15
C LEU A 126 -10.25 8.67 6.66
N THR A 127 -10.67 9.45 7.65
CA THR A 127 -12.02 9.37 8.21
C THR A 127 -13.08 9.84 7.22
N GLY A 128 -12.85 10.96 6.52
CA GLY A 128 -13.77 11.49 5.52
C GLY A 128 -13.91 10.57 4.30
N ALA A 129 -12.80 10.03 3.80
CA ALA A 129 -12.83 9.05 2.70
C ALA A 129 -13.52 7.76 3.16
N PHE A 130 -13.24 7.28 4.37
CA PHE A 130 -13.88 6.08 4.89
C PHE A 130 -15.39 6.27 5.09
N SER A 131 -15.84 7.37 5.70
CA SER A 131 -17.27 7.60 5.92
C SER A 131 -18.05 7.80 4.62
N THR A 132 -17.43 8.42 3.61
CA THR A 132 -18.09 8.75 2.34
C THR A 132 -18.03 7.60 1.34
N LEU A 133 -16.86 6.98 1.17
CA LEU A 133 -16.60 6.02 0.10
C LEU A 133 -16.78 4.56 0.53
N LEU A 134 -16.63 4.21 1.81
CA LEU A 134 -16.83 2.84 2.24
C LEU A 134 -18.25 2.32 1.97
N PRO A 135 -19.34 3.08 2.21
CA PRO A 135 -20.69 2.60 1.93
C PRO A 135 -20.93 2.32 0.44
N ILE A 136 -20.23 3.04 -0.44
CA ILE A 136 -20.43 2.99 -1.90
C ILE A 136 -19.49 1.95 -2.53
N TYR A 137 -18.20 2.02 -2.19
CA TYR A 137 -17.10 1.30 -2.84
C TYR A 137 -16.40 0.29 -1.93
N GLY A 138 -16.81 0.15 -0.67
CA GLY A 138 -16.14 -0.69 0.32
C GLY A 138 -16.06 -2.16 -0.06
N VAL A 139 -17.02 -2.67 -0.86
CA VAL A 139 -16.96 -4.04 -1.38
C VAL A 139 -15.70 -4.29 -2.23
N PHE A 140 -15.19 -3.25 -2.90
CA PHE A 140 -13.99 -3.33 -3.73
C PHE A 140 -12.69 -3.42 -2.92
N LEU A 141 -12.72 -3.08 -1.63
CA LEU A 141 -11.57 -3.30 -0.75
C LEU A 141 -11.24 -4.78 -0.60
N ILE A 142 -12.22 -5.67 -0.68
CA ILE A 142 -12.01 -7.12 -0.55
C ILE A 142 -11.07 -7.63 -1.64
N PRO A 143 -11.39 -7.47 -2.95
CA PRO A 143 -10.47 -7.90 -4.01
C PRO A 143 -9.16 -7.13 -3.99
N ALA A 144 -9.14 -5.85 -3.61
CA ALA A 144 -7.89 -5.08 -3.50
C ALA A 144 -6.95 -5.63 -2.40
N LEU A 145 -7.48 -5.94 -1.21
CA LEU A 145 -6.73 -6.54 -0.10
C LEU A 145 -6.21 -7.93 -0.49
N ILE A 146 -7.01 -8.72 -1.21
CA ILE A 146 -6.57 -10.02 -1.72
C ILE A 146 -5.43 -9.82 -2.72
N ALA A 147 -5.57 -8.94 -3.71
CA ALA A 147 -4.54 -8.68 -4.71
C ALA A 147 -3.22 -8.20 -4.06
N GLU A 148 -3.30 -7.34 -3.05
CA GLU A 148 -2.15 -6.75 -2.36
C GLU A 148 -1.65 -7.59 -1.16
N ARG A 149 -2.27 -8.76 -0.88
CA ARG A 149 -1.94 -9.62 0.28
C ARG A 149 -0.45 -9.92 0.40
N LYS A 150 0.26 -10.12 -0.72
CA LYS A 150 1.70 -10.43 -0.72
C LYS A 150 2.52 -9.23 -0.25
N ASN A 151 2.10 -8.01 -0.59
CA ASN A 151 2.79 -6.79 -0.18
C ASN A 151 2.54 -6.48 1.30
N LEU A 152 1.33 -6.79 1.80
CA LEU A 152 1.01 -6.69 3.23
C LEU A 152 1.74 -7.76 4.08
N LEU A 153 1.76 -9.01 3.61
CA LEU A 153 2.32 -10.13 4.40
C LEU A 153 3.84 -10.24 4.33
N LYS A 154 4.48 -9.75 3.26
CA LYS A 154 5.93 -9.88 3.09
C LYS A 154 6.76 -9.16 4.17
N PRO A 155 6.45 -7.92 4.58
CA PRO A 155 7.14 -7.28 5.71
C PRO A 155 7.00 -8.08 7.00
N VAL A 156 5.79 -8.56 7.30
CA VAL A 156 5.50 -9.34 8.52
C VAL A 156 6.27 -10.67 8.52
N ALA A 157 6.15 -11.44 7.43
CA ALA A 157 6.86 -12.71 7.30
C ALA A 157 8.39 -12.52 7.32
N GLY A 158 8.88 -11.44 6.71
CA GLY A 158 10.29 -11.06 6.78
C GLY A 158 10.75 -10.80 8.21
N ALA A 159 9.96 -10.03 8.97
CA ALA A 159 10.23 -9.72 10.36
C ALA A 159 10.21 -10.97 11.26
N MET A 160 9.20 -11.83 11.11
CA MET A 160 9.13 -13.10 11.83
C MET A 160 10.34 -14.00 11.54
N ASN A 161 10.74 -14.12 10.28
CA ASN A 161 11.92 -14.89 9.89
C ASN A 161 13.22 -14.32 10.49
N ILE A 162 13.37 -12.99 10.55
CA ILE A 162 14.53 -12.35 11.18
C ILE A 162 14.57 -12.66 12.67
N VAL A 163 13.44 -12.50 13.36
CA VAL A 163 13.33 -12.79 14.79
C VAL A 163 13.63 -14.25 15.10
N GLN A 164 13.05 -15.19 14.35
CA GLN A 164 13.30 -16.63 14.52
C GLN A 164 14.78 -17.00 14.31
N LYS A 165 15.41 -16.48 13.24
CA LYS A 165 16.84 -16.72 13.01
C LYS A 165 17.72 -16.14 14.12
N THR A 166 17.34 -14.98 14.66
CA THR A 166 18.09 -14.31 15.73
C THR A 166 17.99 -15.06 17.06
N GLN A 167 16.92 -15.82 17.30
CA GLN A 167 16.80 -16.69 18.48
C GLN A 167 17.71 -17.92 18.43
N GLY A 168 18.05 -18.42 17.23
CA GLY A 168 18.96 -19.55 17.04
C GLY A 168 20.45 -19.18 16.98
N ILE A 169 20.79 -17.89 16.90
CA ILE A 169 22.16 -17.41 16.81
C ILE A 169 22.61 -16.94 18.20
N THR A 170 23.55 -17.67 18.79
CA THR A 170 24.19 -17.35 20.07
C THR A 170 25.22 -16.21 19.97
N ASP A 171 25.65 -15.82 18.77
CA ASP A 171 26.68 -14.80 18.57
C ASP A 171 26.17 -13.57 17.78
N ILE A 172 25.82 -12.51 18.51
CA ILE A 172 25.42 -11.20 17.97
C ILE A 172 26.52 -10.59 17.08
N LYS A 173 27.81 -10.94 17.26
CA LYS A 173 28.89 -10.42 16.39
C LYS A 173 28.77 -10.93 14.95
N ALA A 174 28.28 -12.15 14.74
CA ALA A 174 28.02 -12.69 13.41
C ALA A 174 26.86 -11.94 12.72
N LEU A 175 25.81 -11.57 13.46
CA LEU A 175 24.71 -10.73 12.97
C LEU A 175 25.15 -9.30 12.65
N ARG A 176 26.04 -8.69 13.45
CA ARG A 176 26.58 -7.36 13.17
C ARG A 176 27.46 -7.34 11.91
N LYS A 177 28.23 -8.41 11.68
CA LYS A 177 29.11 -8.54 10.50
C LYS A 177 28.31 -8.86 9.22
N ASN A 178 27.27 -9.68 9.32
CA ASN A 178 26.41 -10.05 8.19
C ASN A 178 25.33 -9.00 7.88
N GLY A 179 24.74 -8.39 8.91
CA GLY A 179 23.74 -7.32 8.77
C GLY A 179 24.32 -6.04 8.16
N ALA A 180 25.58 -5.69 8.48
CA ALA A 180 26.29 -4.59 7.83
C ALA A 180 26.63 -4.89 6.35
N SER A 181 26.70 -6.15 5.95
CA SER A 181 26.97 -6.59 4.57
C SER A 181 25.69 -6.62 3.72
N GLU A 182 24.58 -7.17 4.24
CA GLU A 182 23.29 -7.18 3.54
C GLU A 182 22.63 -5.79 3.50
N SER A 183 22.74 -4.99 4.57
CA SER A 183 22.31 -3.58 4.60
C SER A 183 23.04 -2.73 3.57
N ARG A 184 24.25 -3.11 3.15
CA ARG A 184 25.02 -2.41 2.11
C ARG A 184 24.56 -2.75 0.69
N LYS A 185 23.91 -3.90 0.50
CA LYS A 185 23.46 -4.40 -0.82
C LYS A 185 22.09 -3.88 -1.24
N LYS A 186 21.20 -3.55 -0.29
CA LYS A 186 19.98 -2.78 -0.59
C LYS A 186 20.30 -1.31 -0.39
N SER A 187 20.50 -0.58 -1.49
CA SER A 187 20.81 0.85 -1.39
C SER A 187 19.68 1.58 -0.65
N GLY A 188 19.99 2.69 0.03
CA GLY A 188 18.96 3.55 0.63
C GLY A 188 17.88 3.97 -0.38
N ALA A 189 18.22 3.98 -1.68
CA ALA A 189 17.26 4.22 -2.76
C ALA A 189 16.24 3.10 -2.93
N ASP A 190 16.57 1.82 -2.70
CA ASP A 190 15.60 0.71 -2.76
C ASP A 190 14.59 0.77 -1.61
N PHE A 191 15.03 1.22 -0.42
CA PHE A 191 14.14 1.46 0.73
C PHE A 191 13.18 2.61 0.44
N MET A 192 13.67 3.68 -0.17
CA MET A 192 12.84 4.84 -0.50
C MET A 192 11.91 4.57 -1.68
N ILE A 193 12.36 3.94 -2.77
CA ILE A 193 11.58 3.77 -4.02
C ILE A 193 10.55 2.65 -3.92
N GLY A 194 10.81 1.60 -3.12
CA GLY A 194 9.94 0.43 -2.98
C GLY A 194 8.46 0.78 -2.73
N PRO A 195 8.14 1.62 -1.73
CA PRO A 195 6.77 2.09 -1.46
C PRO A 195 6.13 2.88 -2.61
N TYR A 196 6.90 3.66 -3.38
CA TYR A 196 6.37 4.49 -4.46
C TYR A 196 5.97 3.68 -5.70
N LYS A 197 6.58 2.52 -5.96
CA LYS A 197 6.29 1.73 -7.17
C LYS A 197 4.81 1.35 -7.29
N ASN A 198 4.17 0.95 -6.20
CA ASN A 198 2.75 0.59 -6.22
C ASN A 198 1.87 1.83 -6.39
N VAL A 199 2.21 2.93 -5.71
CA VAL A 199 1.48 4.21 -5.81
C VAL A 199 1.55 4.74 -7.24
N ILE A 200 2.75 4.80 -7.83
CA ILE A 200 2.97 5.25 -9.21
C ILE A 200 2.16 4.40 -10.18
N ARG A 201 2.17 3.06 -10.03
CA ARG A 201 1.36 2.17 -10.88
C ARG A 201 -0.13 2.52 -10.84
N MET A 202 -0.69 2.78 -9.66
CA MET A 202 -2.10 3.14 -9.52
C MET A 202 -2.40 4.53 -10.08
N HIS A 203 -1.48 5.49 -9.92
CA HIS A 203 -1.65 6.84 -10.44
C HIS A 203 -1.53 6.91 -11.97
N LEU A 204 -0.61 6.14 -12.56
CA LEU A 204 -0.51 6.04 -14.02
C LEU A 204 -1.80 5.49 -14.65
N LEU A 205 -2.47 4.54 -13.98
CA LEU A 205 -3.77 4.06 -14.42
C LEU A 205 -4.84 5.15 -14.36
N ILE A 206 -4.85 5.96 -13.29
CA ILE A 206 -5.79 7.08 -13.15
C ILE A 206 -5.56 8.14 -14.24
N PHE A 207 -4.29 8.44 -14.58
CA PHE A 207 -3.98 9.31 -15.72
C PHE A 207 -4.38 8.69 -17.07
N PHE A 208 -4.22 7.37 -17.22
CA PHE A 208 -4.72 6.65 -18.38
C PHE A 208 -6.24 6.77 -18.50
N PHE A 209 -6.99 6.63 -17.40
CA PHE A 209 -8.45 6.84 -17.39
C PHE A 209 -8.84 8.25 -17.80
N ALA A 210 -8.14 9.28 -17.30
CA ALA A 210 -8.39 10.67 -17.68
C ALA A 210 -8.16 10.88 -19.18
N GLY A 211 -7.07 10.32 -19.74
CA GLY A 211 -6.80 10.36 -21.18
C GLY A 211 -7.84 9.59 -22.00
N ALA A 212 -8.22 8.38 -21.56
CA ALA A 212 -9.21 7.55 -22.24
C ALA A 212 -10.60 8.20 -22.27
N HIS A 213 -10.99 8.84 -21.17
CA HIS A 213 -12.22 9.63 -21.08
C HIS A 213 -12.18 10.84 -22.03
N PHE A 214 -11.06 11.56 -22.09
CA PHE A 214 -10.88 12.68 -23.03
C PHE A 214 -11.01 12.22 -24.50
N MET A 215 -10.55 11.01 -24.80
CA MET A 215 -10.66 10.40 -26.14
C MET A 215 -12.03 9.74 -26.43
N LYS A 216 -12.99 9.79 -25.48
CA LYS A 216 -14.30 9.11 -25.58
C LYS A 216 -14.19 7.62 -25.94
N LEU A 217 -13.15 6.95 -25.41
CA LEU A 217 -12.99 5.52 -25.63
C LEU A 217 -14.14 4.76 -24.98
N ASP A 218 -14.59 3.70 -25.66
CA ASP A 218 -15.69 2.86 -25.23
C ASP A 218 -15.44 2.33 -23.81
N HIS A 219 -16.45 2.42 -22.94
CA HIS A 219 -16.38 2.02 -21.53
C HIS A 219 -15.83 0.60 -21.40
N PHE A 220 -16.27 -0.32 -22.26
CA PHE A 220 -15.81 -1.70 -22.22
C PHE A 220 -14.28 -1.84 -22.40
N ALA A 221 -13.68 -1.09 -23.33
CA ALA A 221 -12.24 -1.13 -23.58
C ALA A 221 -11.45 -0.60 -22.37
N VAL A 222 -11.96 0.44 -21.72
CA VAL A 222 -11.37 1.02 -20.51
C VAL A 222 -11.44 0.04 -19.34
N TYR A 223 -12.60 -0.59 -19.12
CA TYR A 223 -12.77 -1.65 -18.12
C TYR A 223 -11.83 -2.83 -18.37
N ALA A 224 -11.76 -3.32 -19.60
CA ALA A 224 -10.92 -4.45 -19.98
C ALA A 224 -9.43 -4.17 -19.72
N VAL A 225 -8.93 -2.99 -20.11
CA VAL A 225 -7.53 -2.60 -19.86
C VAL A 225 -7.22 -2.53 -18.37
N VAL A 226 -8.12 -2.00 -17.55
CA VAL A 226 -7.88 -1.84 -16.12
C VAL A 226 -7.93 -3.17 -15.39
N TYR A 227 -8.91 -4.01 -15.73
CA TYR A 227 -8.99 -5.35 -15.20
C TYR A 227 -7.78 -6.19 -15.61
N ALA A 228 -7.34 -6.04 -16.86
CA ALA A 228 -6.13 -6.66 -17.34
C ALA A 228 -4.91 -6.14 -16.56
N VAL A 229 -4.64 -4.83 -16.55
CA VAL A 229 -3.42 -4.29 -15.92
C VAL A 229 -3.39 -4.48 -14.41
N TYR A 230 -4.51 -4.38 -13.69
CA TYR A 230 -4.53 -4.38 -12.22
C TYR A 230 -4.69 -5.79 -11.63
N PHE A 231 -5.69 -6.53 -12.11
CA PHE A 231 -6.12 -7.78 -11.49
C PHE A 231 -5.61 -9.01 -12.23
N PHE A 232 -5.27 -8.90 -13.51
CA PHE A 232 -4.72 -10.04 -14.24
C PHE A 232 -3.31 -10.38 -13.74
N PRO A 233 -3.02 -11.67 -13.47
CA PRO A 233 -1.77 -12.11 -12.86
C PRO A 233 -0.62 -12.15 -13.89
N TRP A 234 -0.32 -11.03 -14.57
CA TRP A 234 0.76 -10.92 -15.56
C TRP A 234 2.09 -11.47 -15.09
N ARG A 235 2.38 -11.31 -13.79
CA ARG A 235 3.60 -11.82 -13.16
C ARG A 235 3.71 -13.34 -13.14
N GLU A 236 2.60 -14.06 -13.17
CA GLU A 236 2.61 -15.52 -13.22
C GLU A 236 2.57 -16.02 -14.67
N LEU A 237 2.04 -15.22 -15.60
CA LEU A 237 2.06 -15.52 -17.04
C LEU A 237 3.45 -15.27 -17.67
N PHE A 238 4.13 -14.19 -17.25
CA PHE A 238 5.44 -13.78 -17.76
C PHE A 238 6.61 -14.13 -16.83
N ARG A 239 6.38 -14.92 -15.77
CA ARG A 239 7.50 -15.54 -15.05
C ARG A 239 8.10 -16.57 -15.98
N LYS A 240 9.15 -16.20 -16.73
CA LYS A 240 10.11 -17.17 -17.27
C LYS A 240 10.47 -18.10 -16.12
N GLN A 241 10.29 -19.40 -16.33
CA GLN A 241 10.88 -20.44 -15.49
C GLN A 241 12.39 -20.19 -15.46
N ILE A 242 12.87 -19.52 -14.42
CA ILE A 242 14.28 -19.46 -14.02
C ILE A 242 14.29 -19.72 -12.53
#